data_AF-A0A1I8B6M8-F1
#
_entry.id   AF-A0A1I8B6M8-F1
#
_cell.length_a   1.000
_cell.length_b   1.000
_cell.length_c   1.000
_cell.angle_alpha   90.00
_cell.angle_beta   90.00
_cell.angle_gamma   90.00
#
_symmetry.space_group_name_H-M   'P 1'
#
loop_
_entity.id
_entity.type
_entity.pdbx_description
1 polymer ?
#
loop_
_entity_poly.entity_id
_entity_poly.type
_entity_poly.pdbx_seq_one_letter_code
_entity_poly.pdbx_strand_id
1 'polypeptide(L)'
;MAGQMGNQLYRYASLYAIGKLLKRTPVYLYNETNLLKMEEELSKIFPNFYKRIYYLRPDFNETEKFMLIQSCCDYVNPEIILKTNHSTTKGLKIIGGPTLINYKYFHHLKDDILEIFKFNESLVFNITQFWNNTKLR
;
A
#
# COMPACT_ATOMS: atom_id res chain seq x y z
N MET A 1 -11.15 3.88 -10.18
CA MET A 1 -10.97 5.11 -9.37
C MET A 1 -9.49 5.30 -9.07
N ALA A 2 -8.87 6.33 -9.62
CA ALA A 2 -7.47 6.64 -9.38
C ALA A 2 -7.41 7.64 -8.21
N GLY A 3 -7.55 7.14 -6.98
CA GLY A 3 -7.51 7.98 -5.77
C GLY A 3 -6.18 8.74 -5.64
N GLN A 4 -6.22 9.86 -4.91
CA GLN A 4 -5.03 10.67 -4.61
C GLN A 4 -4.06 9.93 -3.65
N MET A 5 -2.96 10.58 -3.28
CA MET A 5 -1.85 9.99 -2.52
C MET A 5 -2.29 9.18 -1.29
N GLY A 6 -3.20 9.72 -0.46
CA GLY A 6 -3.70 9.01 0.72
C GLY A 6 -4.33 7.65 0.40
N ASN A 7 -5.09 7.54 -0.70
CA ASN A 7 -5.67 6.27 -1.12
C ASN A 7 -4.61 5.29 -1.63
N GLN A 8 -3.54 5.79 -2.26
CA GLN A 8 -2.44 4.93 -2.72
C GLN A 8 -1.61 4.39 -1.56
N LEU A 9 -1.33 5.24 -0.56
CA LEU A 9 -0.66 4.83 0.69
C LEU A 9 -1.51 3.80 1.44
N TYR A 10 -2.81 4.06 1.58
CA TYR A 10 -3.72 3.11 2.22
C TYR A 10 -3.80 1.78 1.46
N ARG A 11 -3.88 1.84 0.12
CA ARG A 11 -3.81 0.66 -0.74
C ARG A 11 -2.51 -0.13 -0.51
N TYR A 12 -1.37 0.56 -0.43
CA TYR A 12 -0.09 -0.10 -0.17
C TYR A 12 -0.07 -0.77 1.20
N ALA A 13 -0.52 -0.07 2.25
CA ALA A 13 -0.53 -0.59 3.61
C ALA A 13 -1.30 -1.92 3.69
N SER A 14 -2.47 -1.96 3.06
CA SER A 14 -3.28 -3.17 2.93
C SER A 14 -2.59 -4.29 2.14
N LEU A 15 -1.99 -3.95 0.99
CA LEU A 15 -1.24 -4.93 0.18
C LEU A 15 -0.01 -5.47 0.92
N TYR A 16 0.71 -4.60 1.63
CA TYR A 16 1.85 -4.96 2.45
C TYR A 16 1.44 -5.94 3.55
N ALA A 17 0.33 -5.65 4.24
CA ALA A 17 -0.14 -6.50 5.30
C ALA A 17 -0.63 -7.87 4.81
N ILE A 18 -1.40 -7.91 3.72
CA ILE A 18 -1.76 -9.18 3.05
C ILE A 18 -0.50 -9.92 2.60
N GLY A 19 0.47 -9.20 2.03
CA GLY A 19 1.75 -9.75 1.61
C GLY A 19 2.50 -10.40 2.79
N LYS A 20 2.52 -9.75 3.96
CA LYS A 20 3.13 -10.32 5.17
C LYS A 20 2.41 -11.60 5.62
N LEU A 21 1.07 -11.63 5.60
CA LEU A 21 0.29 -12.83 5.92
C LEU A 21 0.58 -13.99 4.96
N LEU A 22 0.70 -13.70 3.66
CA LEU A 22 0.93 -14.70 2.61
C LEU A 22 2.41 -14.98 2.32
N LYS A 23 3.34 -14.28 2.99
CA LYS A 23 4.78 -14.27 2.68
C LYS A 23 5.07 -13.91 1.21
N ARG A 24 4.37 -12.90 0.69
CA ARG A 24 4.45 -12.40 -0.69
C ARG A 24 4.85 -10.92 -0.73
N THR A 25 5.53 -10.52 -1.80
CA THR A 25 5.90 -9.13 -2.04
C THR A 25 4.73 -8.34 -2.64
N PRO A 26 4.36 -7.17 -2.09
CA PRO A 26 3.34 -6.33 -2.69
C PRO A 26 3.83 -5.74 -4.01
N VAL A 27 3.00 -5.84 -5.05
CA VAL A 27 3.29 -5.31 -6.38
C VAL A 27 2.10 -4.51 -6.92
N TYR A 28 2.38 -3.45 -7.65
CA TYR A 28 1.39 -2.69 -8.42
C TYR A 28 1.37 -3.15 -9.87
N LEU A 29 0.21 -3.13 -10.50
CA LEU A 29 0.13 -3.26 -11.95
C LEU A 29 0.61 -1.95 -12.59
N TYR A 30 1.55 -2.04 -13.54
CA TYR A 30 2.16 -0.89 -14.21
C TYR A 30 1.11 0.11 -14.74
N ASN A 31 0.01 -0.40 -15.31
CA ASN A 31 -1.03 0.44 -15.92
C ASN A 31 -2.12 0.94 -14.94
N GLU A 32 -2.12 0.52 -13.67
CA GLU A 32 -3.25 0.79 -12.74
C GLU A 32 -2.93 1.80 -11.63
N THR A 33 -1.76 2.45 -11.67
CA THR A 33 -1.28 3.25 -10.54
C THR A 33 -0.85 4.65 -10.94
N ASN A 34 -1.40 5.64 -10.23
CA ASN A 34 -0.96 7.04 -10.34
C ASN A 34 0.43 7.26 -9.74
N LEU A 35 0.99 6.28 -9.00
CA LEU A 35 2.29 6.42 -8.35
C LEU A 35 3.43 6.65 -9.36
N LEU A 36 3.32 6.11 -10.58
CA LEU A 36 4.29 6.36 -11.64
C LEU A 36 4.39 7.86 -12.00
N LYS A 37 3.27 8.57 -11.95
CA LYS A 37 3.24 10.02 -12.23
C LYS A 37 3.85 10.85 -11.10
N MET A 38 4.00 10.26 -9.92
CA MET A 38 4.48 10.93 -8.71
C MET A 38 5.84 10.39 -8.27
N GLU A 39 6.51 9.58 -9.10
CA GLU A 39 7.68 8.81 -8.70
C GLU A 39 8.80 9.67 -8.10
N GLU A 40 9.10 10.80 -8.76
CA GLU A 40 10.12 11.73 -8.29
C GLU A 40 9.74 12.35 -6.94
N GLU A 41 8.50 12.77 -6.77
CA GLU A 41 8.01 13.35 -5.51
C GLU A 41 8.02 12.31 -4.38
N LEU A 42 7.62 11.07 -4.67
CA LEU A 42 7.64 9.96 -3.74
C LEU A 42 9.05 9.67 -3.24
N SER A 43 10.04 9.69 -4.14
CA SER A 43 11.44 9.47 -3.79
C SER A 43 11.97 10.50 -2.79
N LYS A 44 11.46 11.75 -2.88
CA LYS A 44 11.85 12.86 -2.01
C LYS A 44 11.08 12.87 -0.69
N ILE A 45 9.77 12.62 -0.72
CA ILE A 45 8.88 12.73 0.45
C ILE A 45 8.91 11.44 1.29
N PHE A 46 8.79 10.27 0.65
CA PHE A 46 8.68 8.96 1.29
C PHE A 46 9.75 7.99 0.74
N PRO A 47 11.04 8.21 1.04
CA PRO A 47 12.13 7.44 0.43
C PRO A 47 12.05 5.94 0.74
N ASN A 48 11.58 5.58 1.94
CA ASN A 48 11.41 4.18 2.35
C ASN A 48 10.28 3.48 1.58
N PHE A 49 9.17 4.17 1.36
CA PHE A 49 8.07 3.69 0.55
C PHE A 49 8.51 3.51 -0.90
N TYR A 50 9.16 4.53 -1.47
CA TYR A 50 9.65 4.51 -2.85
C TYR A 50 10.51 3.27 -3.15
N LYS A 51 11.47 2.94 -2.26
CA LYS A 51 12.34 1.76 -2.39
C LYS A 51 11.59 0.41 -2.40
N ARG A 52 10.33 0.38 -1.98
CA ARG A 52 9.51 -0.82 -1.83
C ARG A 52 8.31 -0.87 -2.77
N ILE A 53 8.23 0.07 -3.71
CA ILE A 53 7.25 0.03 -4.79
C ILE A 53 7.82 -0.85 -5.90
N TYR A 54 7.10 -1.93 -6.20
CA TYR A 54 7.42 -2.82 -7.30
C TYR A 54 6.28 -2.80 -8.31
N TYR A 55 6.64 -2.74 -9.60
CA TYR A 55 5.67 -2.78 -10.68
C TYR A 55 5.74 -4.13 -11.39
N LEU A 56 4.59 -4.78 -11.52
CA LEU A 56 4.44 -5.99 -12.31
C LEU A 56 4.51 -5.63 -13.79
N ARG A 57 5.29 -6.40 -14.54
CA ARG A 57 5.46 -6.19 -15.97
C ARG A 57 4.15 -6.45 -16.73
N PRO A 58 3.88 -5.73 -17.83
CA PRO A 58 2.63 -5.88 -18.59
C PRO A 58 2.40 -7.29 -19.17
N ASP A 59 3.46 -8.06 -19.40
CA ASP A 59 3.45 -9.40 -20.00
C ASP A 59 3.34 -10.54 -18.95
N PHE A 60 3.17 -10.20 -17.67
CA PHE A 60 3.08 -11.20 -16.61
C PHE A 60 1.70 -11.86 -16.55
N ASN A 61 1.61 -13.12 -17.00
CA ASN A 61 0.35 -13.86 -17.14
C ASN A 61 0.06 -14.89 -16.02
N GLU A 62 1.02 -15.16 -15.13
CA GLU A 62 0.89 -16.17 -14.06
C GLU A 62 0.17 -15.60 -12.83
N THR A 63 -1.04 -15.06 -13.01
CA THR A 63 -1.80 -14.38 -11.95
C THR A 63 -3.14 -15.04 -11.69
N GLU A 64 -3.31 -15.57 -10.48
CA GLU A 64 -4.62 -15.97 -9.97
C GLU A 64 -5.39 -14.73 -9.49
N LYS A 65 -6.71 -14.74 -9.65
CA LYS A 65 -7.59 -13.68 -9.18
C LYS A 65 -8.33 -14.15 -7.94
N PHE A 66 -8.23 -13.40 -6.85
CA PHE A 66 -8.98 -13.65 -5.62
C PHE A 66 -9.92 -12.47 -5.34
N MET A 67 -11.22 -12.72 -5.33
CA MET A 67 -12.22 -11.70 -4.99
C MET A 67 -12.35 -11.63 -3.47
N LEU A 68 -11.73 -10.60 -2.87
CA LEU A 68 -11.76 -10.41 -1.42
C LEU A 68 -13.05 -9.73 -0.96
N ILE A 69 -13.54 -8.77 -1.76
CA ILE A 69 -14.72 -7.96 -1.43
C ILE A 69 -15.67 -8.03 -2.63
N GLN A 70 -16.95 -8.30 -2.36
CA GLN A 70 -17.99 -8.40 -3.39
C GLN A 70 -18.73 -7.07 -3.57
N SER A 71 -18.88 -6.29 -2.49
CA SER A 71 -19.52 -4.97 -2.47
C SER A 71 -18.68 -3.94 -1.71
N CYS A 72 -18.78 -2.66 -2.07
CA CYS A 72 -17.96 -1.59 -1.48
C CYS A 72 -18.15 -1.38 0.04
N CYS A 73 -19.17 -1.99 0.65
CA CYS A 73 -19.51 -1.85 2.06
C CYS A 73 -19.28 -3.12 2.88
N ASP A 74 -18.66 -4.16 2.31
CA ASP A 74 -18.42 -5.41 3.03
C ASP A 74 -17.20 -5.29 3.95
N TYR A 75 -17.43 -5.49 5.25
CA TYR A 75 -16.35 -5.63 6.22
C TYR A 75 -15.80 -7.05 6.20
N VAL A 76 -14.82 -7.31 5.33
CA VAL A 76 -14.20 -8.64 5.20
C VAL A 76 -12.93 -8.74 6.02
N ASN A 77 -12.79 -9.83 6.79
CA ASN A 77 -11.52 -10.19 7.42
C ASN A 77 -10.54 -10.71 6.33
N PRO A 78 -9.39 -10.05 6.11
CA PRO A 78 -8.42 -10.45 5.09
C PRO A 78 -7.85 -11.86 5.28
N GLU A 79 -7.91 -12.44 6.49
CA GLU A 79 -7.47 -13.81 6.75
C GLU A 79 -8.25 -14.87 5.97
N ILE A 80 -9.40 -14.54 5.40
CA ILE A 80 -10.13 -15.45 4.50
C ILE A 80 -9.27 -15.94 3.33
N ILE A 81 -8.29 -15.14 2.92
CA ILE A 81 -7.35 -15.51 1.85
C ILE A 81 -6.44 -16.69 2.23
N LEU A 82 -6.25 -16.95 3.52
CA LEU A 82 -5.44 -18.08 4.01
C LEU A 82 -6.20 -19.41 3.93
N LYS A 83 -7.53 -19.37 3.75
CA LYS A 83 -8.36 -20.58 3.63
C LYS A 83 -8.20 -21.27 2.27
N THR A 84 -7.69 -20.54 1.28
CA THR A 84 -7.45 -21.04 -0.07
C THR A 84 -5.95 -21.24 -0.27
N ASN A 85 -5.56 -22.37 -0.88
CA ASN A 85 -4.16 -22.61 -1.19
C ASN A 85 -3.74 -21.82 -2.44
N HIS A 86 -2.95 -20.77 -2.25
CA HIS A 86 -2.36 -19.97 -3.32
C HIS A 86 -0.90 -20.34 -3.60
N SER A 87 -0.37 -21.46 -3.10
CA SER A 87 1.07 -21.75 -3.16
C SER A 87 1.63 -21.99 -4.56
N THR A 88 0.79 -22.39 -5.52
CA THR A 88 1.20 -22.75 -6.88
C THR A 88 1.25 -21.56 -7.84
N THR A 89 0.73 -20.40 -7.44
CA THR A 89 0.57 -19.24 -8.32
C THR A 89 1.64 -18.19 -8.04
N LYS A 90 2.33 -17.71 -9.09
CA LYS A 90 3.40 -16.72 -8.91
C LYS A 90 2.82 -15.36 -8.53
N GLY A 91 1.75 -14.92 -9.19
CA GLY A 91 0.99 -13.71 -8.88
C GLY A 91 -0.37 -14.00 -8.29
N LEU A 92 -0.81 -13.15 -7.38
CA LEU A 92 -2.15 -13.15 -6.81
C LEU A 92 -2.73 -11.74 -6.90
N LYS A 93 -3.73 -11.54 -7.77
CA LYS A 93 -4.45 -10.28 -7.92
C LYS A 93 -5.65 -10.27 -6.99
N ILE A 94 -5.57 -9.41 -5.97
CA ILE A 94 -6.70 -9.13 -5.07
C ILE A 94 -7.71 -8.24 -5.79
N ILE A 95 -8.92 -8.74 -6.00
CA ILE A 95 -10.05 -8.03 -6.59
C ILE A 95 -10.96 -7.52 -5.47
N GLY A 96 -11.48 -6.31 -5.63
CA GLY A 96 -12.45 -5.72 -4.71
C GLY A 96 -11.82 -4.91 -3.56
N GLY A 97 -10.51 -4.96 -3.33
CA GLY A 97 -9.94 -4.06 -2.31
C GLY A 97 -8.47 -4.30 -1.99
N PRO A 98 -7.68 -3.24 -2.01
CA PRO A 98 -6.86 -2.94 -0.85
C PRO A 98 -7.21 -1.59 -0.23
N THR A 99 -8.05 -0.79 -0.89
CA THR A 99 -8.51 0.52 -0.39
C THR A 99 -9.67 0.42 0.61
N LEU A 100 -10.24 -0.77 0.79
CA LEU A 100 -11.45 -1.00 1.57
C LEU A 100 -11.26 -2.01 2.72
N ILE A 101 -10.03 -2.49 2.92
CA ILE A 101 -9.73 -3.42 4.01
C ILE A 101 -9.62 -2.63 5.30
N ASN A 102 -10.27 -3.09 6.36
CA ASN A 102 -10.22 -2.41 7.65
C ASN A 102 -8.81 -2.48 8.26
N TYR A 103 -8.23 -1.32 8.56
CA TYR A 103 -6.89 -1.20 9.17
C TYR A 103 -6.75 -1.95 10.50
N LYS A 104 -7.87 -2.20 11.21
CA LYS A 104 -7.89 -2.92 12.50
C LYS A 104 -7.25 -4.31 12.41
N TYR A 105 -7.36 -4.99 11.27
CA TYR A 105 -6.74 -6.31 11.07
C TYR A 105 -5.21 -6.27 11.00
N PHE A 106 -4.63 -5.08 10.82
CA PHE A 106 -3.19 -4.90 10.61
C PHE A 106 -2.53 -4.07 11.70
N HIS A 107 -3.17 -3.91 12.85
CA HIS A 107 -2.64 -3.14 13.98
C HIS A 107 -1.25 -3.62 14.43
N HIS A 108 -0.98 -4.93 14.37
CA HIS A 108 0.32 -5.50 14.72
C HIS A 108 1.45 -5.12 13.74
N LEU A 109 1.11 -4.60 12.55
CA LEU A 109 2.07 -4.10 11.55
C LEU A 109 2.20 -2.59 11.54
N LYS A 110 1.59 -1.90 12.52
CA LYS A 110 1.57 -0.43 12.57
C LYS A 110 2.98 0.16 12.47
N ASP A 111 3.92 -0.33 13.26
CA ASP A 111 5.28 0.23 13.31
C ASP A 111 6.02 -0.01 11.98
N ASP A 112 5.88 -1.20 11.39
CA ASP A 112 6.42 -1.50 10.05
C ASP A 112 5.85 -0.54 8.99
N ILE A 113 4.54 -0.29 9.03
CA ILE A 113 3.84 0.59 8.07
C ILE A 113 4.27 2.05 8.26
N LEU A 114 4.42 2.51 9.51
CA LEU A 114 4.90 3.86 9.81
C LEU A 114 6.34 4.06 9.34
N GLU A 115 7.21 3.06 9.50
CA GLU A 115 8.58 3.14 9.01
C GLU A 115 8.64 3.18 7.47
N ILE A 116 7.76 2.44 6.80
CA ILE A 116 7.64 2.51 5.33
C ILE A 116 7.23 3.92 4.89
N PHE A 117 6.25 4.52 5.56
CA PHE A 117 5.75 5.86 5.23
C PHE A 117 6.45 6.98 6.00
N LYS A 118 7.66 6.73 6.50
CA LYS A 118 8.44 7.75 7.18
C LYS A 118 8.78 8.86 6.19
N PHE A 119 8.45 10.08 6.58
CA PHE A 119 8.83 11.27 5.82
C PHE A 119 10.35 11.45 5.81
N ASN A 120 10.85 12.06 4.74
CA ASN A 120 12.22 12.54 4.69
C ASN A 120 12.50 13.54 5.83
N GLU A 121 13.62 13.35 6.53
CA GLU A 121 13.99 14.14 7.70
C GLU A 121 14.10 15.64 7.40
N SER A 122 14.61 16.01 6.21
CA SER A 122 14.69 17.41 5.79
C SER A 122 13.30 18.05 5.65
N LEU A 123 12.31 17.29 5.18
CA LEU A 123 10.94 17.76 5.07
C LEU A 123 10.31 17.91 6.47
N VAL A 124 10.52 16.95 7.36
CA VAL A 124 10.06 17.00 8.75
C VAL A 124 10.64 18.21 9.47
N PHE A 125 11.93 18.49 9.28
CA PHE A 125 12.59 19.66 9.84
C PHE A 125 11.90 20.95 9.38
N ASN A 126 11.68 21.12 8.08
CA ASN A 126 11.02 22.31 7.52
C ASN A 126 9.59 22.50 8.05
N ILE A 127 8.80 21.43 8.11
CA ILE A 127 7.44 21.47 8.68
C ILE A 127 7.47 21.86 10.15
N THR A 128 8.43 21.33 10.91
CA THR A 128 8.58 21.64 12.34
C THR A 128 8.94 23.11 12.55
N GLN A 129 9.87 23.66 11.75
CA GLN A 129 10.22 25.08 11.79
C GLN A 129 9.01 25.97 11.47
N PHE A 130 8.27 25.64 10.41
CA PHE A 130 7.05 26.37 10.06
C PHE A 130 6.01 26.34 11.20
N TRP A 131 5.80 25.18 11.81
CA TRP A 131 4.84 25.01 12.91
C TRP A 131 5.23 25.81 14.16
N ASN A 132 6.52 25.83 14.50
CA ASN A 132 7.02 26.59 15.64
C ASN A 132 6.90 28.10 15.41
N ASN A 133 7.11 28.57 14.18
CA ASN A 133 6.99 29.98 13.83
C ASN A 133 5.53 30.46 13.75
N THR A 134 4.58 29.56 13.51
CA THR A 134 3.15 29.90 13.45
C THR A 134 2.45 29.84 14.82
N LYS A 135 3.00 29.12 15.80
CA LYS A 135 2.52 29.11 17.19
C LYS A 135 2.78 30.40 17.98
N LEU A 136 3.56 31.33 17.44
CA LEU A 136 3.87 32.63 18.06
C LEU A 136 2.96 33.77 17.56
N ARG A 137 1.79 33.46 16.97
CA ARG A 137 0.74 34.43 16.61
C ARG A 137 -0.55 34.14 17.35
#